data_AF-A0A1B4XD45-F1
#
_entry.id   AF-A0A1B4XD45-F1
#
_cell.length_a   1.000
_cell.length_b   1.000
_cell.length_c   1.000
_cell.angle_alpha   90.00
_cell.angle_beta   90.00
_cell.angle_gamma   90.00
#
_symmetry.space_group_name_H-M   'P 1'
#
loop_
_entity.id
_entity.type
_entity.pdbx_description
1 polymer ?
#
loop_
_entity_poly.entity_id
_entity_poly.type
_entity_poly.pdbx_seq_one_letter_code
_entity_poly.pdbx_strand_id
1 'polypeptide(L)'
;MNNTFTRGFTLVELIAVLVIVALISAVGRSLFFEVDVFRQRGFFEETLSAVRYAQKLAVASGCPVRVQTTVTGFTLFRSANVAACAGGPYNTPIADPSGGAATFTRTAPDGVVVDAQSIIFAADGTVNMAPPTLDVSVGGRQFRVHRDTGFVERR
;
A
#
# COMPACT_ATOMS: atom_id res chain seq x y z
N MET A 1 40.19 -20.59 -41.49
CA MET A 1 40.46 -20.70 -40.05
C MET A 1 40.25 -19.32 -39.45
N ASN A 2 39.13 -19.12 -38.76
CA ASN A 2 38.71 -17.79 -38.30
C ASN A 2 39.41 -17.50 -36.96
N ASN A 3 40.39 -16.59 -36.97
CA ASN A 3 41.01 -16.09 -35.74
C ASN A 3 40.11 -15.03 -35.11
N THR A 4 39.38 -15.39 -34.06
CA THR A 4 38.75 -14.41 -33.17
C THR A 4 39.82 -13.79 -32.28
N PHE A 5 40.20 -12.54 -32.54
CA PHE A 5 41.05 -11.77 -31.62
C PHE A 5 40.32 -11.58 -30.29
N THR A 6 40.75 -12.28 -29.25
CA THR A 6 40.35 -12.02 -27.87
C THR A 6 40.95 -10.68 -27.45
N ARG A 7 40.14 -9.61 -27.45
CA ARG A 7 40.57 -8.29 -26.96
C ARG A 7 40.52 -8.31 -25.44
N GLY A 8 41.69 -8.39 -24.80
CA GLY A 8 41.83 -8.21 -23.35
C GLY A 8 41.84 -6.73 -22.96
N PHE A 9 41.42 -6.42 -21.74
CA PHE A 9 41.55 -5.08 -21.14
C PHE A 9 43.01 -4.76 -20.84
N THR A 10 43.43 -3.51 -21.05
CA THR A 10 44.76 -3.06 -20.64
C THR A 10 44.81 -2.82 -19.12
N LEU A 11 46.00 -2.93 -18.52
CA LEU A 11 46.20 -2.66 -17.08
C LEU A 11 45.74 -1.24 -16.71
N VAL A 12 46.05 -0.25 -17.56
CA VAL A 12 45.64 1.15 -17.38
C VAL A 12 44.13 1.30 -17.41
N GLU A 13 43.46 0.61 -18.33
CA GLU A 13 42.00 0.63 -18.45
C GLU A 13 41.33 -0.01 -17.22
N LEU A 14 41.89 -1.10 -16.70
CA LEU A 14 41.41 -1.72 -15.46
C LEU A 14 41.55 -0.78 -14.25
N ILE A 15 42.70 -0.10 -14.12
CA ILE A 15 42.90 0.91 -13.06
C ILE A 15 41.91 2.06 -13.21
N ALA A 16 41.70 2.57 -14.43
CA ALA A 16 40.76 3.65 -14.68
C ALA A 16 39.33 3.25 -14.27
N VAL A 17 38.88 2.04 -14.60
CA VAL A 17 37.56 1.52 -14.18
C VAL A 17 37.47 1.41 -12.66
N LEU A 18 38.51 0.91 -11.97
CA LEU A 18 38.51 0.81 -10.52
C LEU A 18 38.45 2.19 -9.84
N VAL A 19 39.16 3.19 -10.36
CA VAL A 19 39.10 4.58 -9.85
C VAL A 19 37.70 5.16 -10.05
N ILE A 20 37.09 4.96 -11.21
CA ILE A 20 35.73 5.43 -11.50
C ILE A 20 34.73 4.75 -10.55
N VAL A 21 34.82 3.43 -10.35
CA VAL A 21 33.94 2.70 -9.42
C VAL A 21 34.14 3.17 -7.98
N ALA A 22 35.37 3.43 -7.54
CA ALA A 22 35.66 3.94 -6.21
C ALA A 22 35.04 5.33 -5.98
N LEU A 23 35.15 6.23 -6.97
CA LEU A 23 34.55 7.56 -6.91
C LEU A 23 33.02 7.49 -6.86
N ILE A 24 32.40 6.70 -7.74
CA ILE A 24 30.94 6.51 -7.76
C ILE A 24 30.47 5.88 -6.44
N SER A 25 31.21 4.92 -5.88
CA SER A 25 30.86 4.29 -4.61
C SER A 25 30.96 5.26 -3.44
N ALA A 26 31.95 6.16 -3.43
CA ALA A 26 32.12 7.16 -2.39
C ALA A 26 30.99 8.21 -2.37
N VAL A 27 30.50 8.62 -3.53
CA VAL A 27 29.45 9.66 -3.65
C VAL A 27 28.03 9.10 -3.77
N GLY A 28 27.88 7.87 -4.28
CA GLY A 28 26.59 7.22 -4.57
C GLY A 28 25.81 6.79 -3.33
N ARG A 29 26.43 6.85 -2.15
CA ARG A 29 25.83 6.50 -0.86
C ARG A 29 24.59 7.35 -0.52
N SER A 30 24.49 8.58 -1.03
CA SER A 30 23.35 9.47 -0.78
C SER A 30 22.05 9.02 -1.47
N LEU A 31 22.13 8.22 -2.54
CA LEU A 31 20.96 7.87 -3.35
C LEU A 31 20.07 6.77 -2.73
N PHE A 32 20.61 5.98 -1.79
CA PHE A 32 19.92 4.79 -1.25
C PHE A 32 19.27 5.00 0.12
N PHE A 33 19.51 6.13 0.80
CA PHE A 33 18.92 6.37 2.14
C PHE A 33 17.45 6.78 2.12
N GLU A 34 16.91 7.22 0.97
CA GLU A 34 15.51 7.67 0.89
C GLU A 34 14.52 6.54 0.59
N VAL A 35 14.98 5.30 0.39
CA VAL A 35 14.09 4.16 0.09
C VAL A 35 13.01 3.99 1.16
N ASP A 36 13.35 4.23 2.43
CA ASP A 36 12.37 4.15 3.51
C ASP A 36 11.32 5.25 3.41
N VAL A 37 11.69 6.50 3.10
CA VAL A 37 10.73 7.59 2.89
C VAL A 37 9.80 7.29 1.72
N PHE A 38 10.32 6.69 0.64
CA PHE A 38 9.51 6.23 -0.48
C PHE A 38 8.57 5.09 -0.09
N ARG A 39 9.04 4.11 0.69
CA ARG A 39 8.19 3.02 1.22
C ARG A 39 7.09 3.53 2.13
N GLN A 40 7.38 4.49 3.00
CA GLN A 40 6.40 5.13 3.88
C GLN A 40 5.33 5.89 3.06
N ARG A 41 5.75 6.63 2.03
CA ARG A 41 4.83 7.32 1.10
C ARG A 41 4.00 6.32 0.30
N GLY A 42 4.63 5.28 -0.23
CA GLY A 42 3.99 4.22 -1.00
C GLY A 42 2.94 3.49 -0.18
N PHE A 43 3.25 3.15 1.07
CA PHE A 43 2.31 2.50 1.97
C PHE A 43 1.10 3.39 2.30
N PHE A 44 1.29 4.70 2.47
CA PHE A 44 0.16 5.63 2.62
C PHE A 44 -0.73 5.67 1.39
N GLU A 45 -0.16 5.76 0.18
CA GLU A 45 -0.93 5.73 -1.07
C GLU A 45 -1.67 4.41 -1.25
N GLU A 46 -1.00 3.30 -0.94
CA GLU A 46 -1.59 1.98 -1.02
C GLU A 46 -2.76 1.86 -0.03
N THR A 47 -2.59 2.30 1.21
CA THR A 47 -3.67 2.32 2.21
C THR A 47 -4.84 3.19 1.75
N LEU A 48 -4.58 4.42 1.29
CA LEU A 48 -5.59 5.33 0.74
C LEU A 48 -6.35 4.69 -0.43
N SER A 49 -5.62 4.03 -1.34
CA SER A 49 -6.20 3.34 -2.48
C SER A 49 -7.04 2.13 -2.06
N ALA A 50 -6.62 1.40 -1.01
CA ALA A 50 -7.34 0.26 -0.47
C ALA A 50 -8.66 0.68 0.19
N VAL A 51 -8.68 1.79 0.93
CA VAL A 51 -9.92 2.33 1.51
C VAL A 51 -10.88 2.79 0.42
N ARG A 52 -10.39 3.48 -0.62
CA ARG A 52 -11.21 3.86 -1.79
C ARG A 52 -11.73 2.64 -2.55
N TYR A 53 -10.90 1.62 -2.70
CA TYR A 53 -11.28 0.37 -3.31
C TYR A 53 -12.37 -0.34 -2.50
N ALA A 54 -12.27 -0.35 -1.18
CA ALA A 54 -13.29 -0.92 -0.29
C ALA A 54 -14.66 -0.27 -0.49
N GLN A 55 -14.71 1.07 -0.57
CA GLN A 55 -15.94 1.82 -0.84
C GLN A 55 -16.53 1.47 -2.21
N LYS A 56 -15.70 1.47 -3.26
CA LYS A 56 -16.13 1.09 -4.61
C LYS A 56 -16.60 -0.36 -4.68
N LEU A 57 -15.92 -1.26 -3.99
CA LEU A 57 -16.29 -2.67 -3.94
C LEU A 57 -17.62 -2.85 -3.20
N ALA A 58 -17.87 -2.11 -2.13
CA ALA A 58 -19.15 -2.16 -1.42
C ALA A 58 -20.31 -1.74 -2.33
N VAL A 59 -20.15 -0.62 -3.05
CA VAL A 59 -21.15 -0.12 -4.00
C VAL A 59 -21.34 -1.06 -5.19
N ALA A 60 -20.25 -1.57 -5.77
CA ALA A 60 -20.32 -2.45 -6.94
C ALA A 60 -20.87 -3.85 -6.63
N SER A 61 -20.56 -4.39 -5.44
CA SER A 61 -21.03 -5.72 -5.03
C SER A 61 -22.40 -5.69 -4.37
N GLY A 62 -22.91 -4.52 -3.95
CA GLY A 62 -24.12 -4.40 -3.14
C GLY A 62 -23.97 -4.98 -1.73
N CYS A 63 -22.76 -5.34 -1.31
CA CYS A 63 -22.45 -5.98 -0.04
C CYS A 63 -21.56 -5.05 0.81
N PRO A 64 -21.78 -4.93 2.13
CA PRO A 64 -20.90 -4.10 2.94
C PRO A 64 -19.46 -4.65 2.99
N VAL A 65 -18.49 -3.73 2.94
CA VAL A 65 -17.06 -4.04 3.00
C VAL A 65 -16.44 -3.36 4.21
N ARG A 66 -15.71 -4.15 5.01
CA ARG A 66 -15.00 -3.68 6.20
C ARG A 66 -13.52 -3.48 5.88
N VAL A 67 -13.03 -2.26 6.10
CA VAL A 67 -11.61 -1.95 6.23
C VAL A 67 -11.24 -2.08 7.70
N GLN A 68 -10.30 -2.94 8.01
CA GLN A 68 -9.70 -3.01 9.34
C GLN A 68 -8.26 -2.52 9.24
N THR A 69 -7.97 -1.38 9.83
CA THR A 69 -6.59 -0.92 10.03
C THR A 69 -6.15 -1.33 11.44
N THR A 70 -4.92 -1.79 11.56
CA THR A 70 -4.25 -2.10 12.83
C THR A 70 -2.98 -1.25 12.90
N VAL A 71 -2.38 -1.14 14.08
CA VAL A 71 -1.13 -0.38 14.25
C VAL A 71 0.00 -0.82 13.31
N THR A 72 -0.05 -2.05 12.80
CA THR A 72 0.96 -2.64 11.91
C THR A 72 0.50 -2.82 10.47
N GLY A 73 -0.67 -2.33 10.05
CA GLY A 73 -1.15 -2.61 8.70
C GLY A 73 -2.63 -2.40 8.45
N PHE A 74 -3.13 -3.02 7.38
CA PHE A 74 -4.55 -3.08 7.09
C PHE A 74 -4.96 -4.41 6.45
N THR A 75 -6.23 -4.76 6.58
CA THR A 75 -6.86 -5.90 5.91
C THR A 75 -8.29 -5.56 5.53
N LEU A 76 -8.71 -5.99 4.33
CA LEU A 76 -10.09 -5.85 3.87
C LEU A 76 -10.90 -7.13 4.04
N PHE A 77 -12.13 -6.97 4.49
CA PHE A 77 -13.04 -8.08 4.74
C PHE A 77 -14.44 -7.82 4.18
N ARG A 78 -15.16 -8.90 3.91
CA ARG A 78 -16.57 -8.93 3.55
C ARG A 78 -17.35 -9.93 4.42
N SER A 79 -18.66 -9.95 4.25
CA SER A 79 -19.51 -11.01 4.79
C SER A 79 -19.18 -12.35 4.12
N ALA A 80 -19.23 -13.45 4.88
CA ALA A 80 -19.13 -14.80 4.34
C ALA A 80 -20.31 -15.14 3.41
N ASN A 81 -21.48 -14.52 3.66
CA ASN A 81 -22.68 -14.73 2.86
C ASN A 81 -22.83 -13.63 1.80
N VAL A 82 -22.33 -13.91 0.60
CA VAL A 82 -22.37 -12.99 -0.55
C VAL A 82 -23.79 -12.84 -1.11
N ALA A 83 -24.63 -13.87 -0.98
CA ALA A 83 -26.00 -13.85 -1.53
C ALA A 83 -26.97 -13.03 -0.68
N ALA A 84 -26.80 -13.05 0.65
CA ALA A 84 -27.67 -12.30 1.56
C ALA A 84 -27.16 -10.89 1.83
N CYS A 85 -25.84 -10.62 1.71
CA CYS A 85 -25.17 -9.38 2.10
C CYS A 85 -25.52 -8.84 3.52
N ALA A 86 -26.30 -9.59 4.28
CA ALA A 86 -27.00 -9.14 5.47
C ALA A 86 -26.23 -9.60 6.70
N GLY A 87 -25.65 -8.61 7.39
CA GLY A 87 -25.28 -8.64 8.80
C GLY A 87 -24.67 -9.94 9.32
N GLY A 88 -23.38 -10.16 9.05
CA GLY A 88 -22.55 -11.13 9.77
C GLY A 88 -21.23 -10.48 10.18
N PRO A 89 -20.38 -11.15 10.98
CA PRO A 89 -19.03 -10.65 11.19
C PRO A 89 -18.35 -10.54 9.83
N TYR A 90 -17.95 -9.32 9.44
CA TYR A 90 -17.22 -9.05 8.21
C TYR A 90 -15.78 -9.55 8.38
N ASN A 91 -15.59 -10.86 8.37
CA ASN A 91 -14.33 -11.55 8.69
C ASN A 91 -13.79 -12.39 7.54
N THR A 92 -14.52 -12.47 6.42
CA THR A 92 -14.04 -13.18 5.24
C THR A 92 -13.11 -12.26 4.46
N PRO A 93 -11.83 -12.61 4.29
CA PRO A 93 -10.88 -11.75 3.59
C PRO A 93 -11.31 -11.56 2.13
N ILE A 94 -11.09 -10.35 1.63
CA ILE A 94 -11.26 -10.03 0.21
C ILE A 94 -9.96 -10.37 -0.51
N ALA A 95 -10.04 -10.97 -1.70
CA ALA A 95 -8.85 -11.26 -2.51
C ALA A 95 -8.13 -9.97 -2.95
N ASP A 96 -6.81 -10.05 -3.08
CA ASP A 96 -6.02 -8.91 -3.54
C ASP A 96 -6.36 -8.59 -5.01
N PRO A 97 -6.78 -7.36 -5.35
CA PRO A 97 -7.16 -7.00 -6.72
C PRO A 97 -5.99 -7.05 -7.70
N SER A 98 -4.74 -7.08 -7.23
CA SER A 98 -3.56 -7.32 -8.08
C SER A 98 -3.42 -8.78 -8.53
N GLY A 99 -4.21 -9.70 -7.97
CA GLY A 99 -4.10 -11.15 -8.21
C GLY A 99 -2.95 -11.83 -7.47
N GLY A 100 -2.16 -11.08 -6.69
CA GLY A 100 -0.96 -11.61 -6.02
C GLY A 100 -1.22 -12.38 -4.73
N ALA A 101 -2.41 -12.25 -4.12
CA ALA A 101 -2.71 -12.90 -2.84
C ALA A 101 -4.22 -13.18 -2.65
N ALA A 102 -4.53 -14.22 -1.87
CA ALA A 102 -5.90 -14.58 -1.50
C ALA A 102 -6.53 -13.60 -0.48
N THR A 103 -5.73 -12.69 0.09
CA THR A 103 -6.17 -11.70 1.08
C THR A 103 -5.54 -10.36 0.79
N PHE A 104 -6.35 -9.32 0.68
CA PHE A 104 -5.90 -7.96 0.53
C PHE A 104 -5.49 -7.41 1.91
N THR A 105 -4.23 -7.66 2.23
CA THR A 105 -3.58 -7.19 3.46
C THR A 105 -2.20 -6.62 3.15
N ARG A 106 -1.80 -5.61 3.91
CA ARG A 106 -0.44 -5.06 3.86
C ARG A 106 0.07 -4.78 5.27
N THR A 107 1.33 -5.16 5.47
CA THR A 107 2.08 -4.83 6.68
C THR A 107 2.76 -3.47 6.49
N ALA A 108 2.64 -2.62 7.50
CA ALA A 108 3.30 -1.33 7.53
C ALA A 108 4.84 -1.51 7.56
N PRO A 109 5.60 -0.72 6.78
CA PRO A 109 7.06 -0.68 6.88
C PRO A 109 7.54 -0.24 8.27
N ASP A 110 8.80 -0.53 8.59
CA ASP A 110 9.40 -0.13 9.87
C ASP A 110 9.26 1.39 10.11
N GLY A 111 8.88 1.75 11.35
CA GLY A 111 8.66 3.13 11.75
C GLY A 111 7.33 3.75 11.28
N VAL A 112 6.48 3.01 10.56
CA VAL A 112 5.12 3.46 10.21
C VAL A 112 4.11 2.92 11.20
N VAL A 113 3.41 3.83 11.87
CA VAL A 113 2.24 3.50 12.71
C VAL A 113 0.97 3.93 11.99
N VAL A 114 -0.05 3.09 12.04
CA VAL A 114 -1.38 3.35 11.48
C VAL A 114 -2.40 3.46 12.61
N ASP A 115 -3.32 4.41 12.52
CA ASP A 115 -4.43 4.48 13.46
C ASP A 115 -5.33 3.26 13.29
N ALA A 116 -5.54 2.51 14.37
CA ALA A 116 -6.38 1.32 14.36
C ALA A 116 -7.85 1.71 14.25
N GLN A 117 -8.52 1.30 13.18
CA GLN A 117 -9.90 1.65 12.86
C GLN A 117 -10.64 0.46 12.24
N SER A 118 -11.95 0.46 12.39
CA SER A 118 -12.85 -0.49 11.72
C SER A 118 -13.92 0.30 10.97
N ILE A 119 -13.71 0.47 9.67
CA ILE A 119 -14.55 1.29 8.79
C ILE A 119 -15.38 0.34 7.95
N ILE A 120 -16.72 0.44 8.01
CA ILE A 120 -17.62 -0.42 7.24
C ILE A 120 -18.35 0.45 6.22
N PHE A 121 -18.01 0.26 4.95
CA PHE A 121 -18.72 0.86 3.83
C PHE A 121 -19.98 0.04 3.55
N ALA A 122 -21.13 0.69 3.59
CA ALA A 122 -22.40 0.10 3.20
C ALA A 122 -22.55 0.10 1.66
N ALA A 123 -23.55 -0.63 1.18
CA ALA A 123 -23.82 -0.79 -0.26
C ALA A 123 -24.23 0.51 -0.95
N ASP A 124 -24.76 1.48 -0.20
CA ASP A 124 -25.08 2.83 -0.67
C ASP A 124 -23.85 3.77 -0.66
N GLY A 125 -22.68 3.26 -0.27
CA GLY A 125 -21.43 4.01 -0.18
C GLY A 125 -21.25 4.76 1.15
N THR A 126 -22.25 4.80 2.02
CA THR A 126 -22.14 5.48 3.32
C THR A 126 -21.27 4.68 4.30
N VAL A 127 -20.85 5.33 5.38
CA VAL A 127 -20.24 4.68 6.53
C VAL A 127 -21.04 5.02 7.77
N ASN A 128 -21.35 4.05 8.61
CA ASN A 128 -22.01 4.32 9.90
C ASN A 128 -20.97 4.68 10.96
N MET A 129 -20.57 5.95 11.02
CA MET A 129 -19.59 6.48 11.98
C MET A 129 -20.06 7.78 12.64
N ALA A 130 -19.48 8.14 13.78
CA ALA A 130 -19.61 9.46 14.39
C ALA A 130 -18.25 9.88 14.96
N PRO A 131 -17.77 11.12 14.74
CA PRO A 131 -18.36 12.27 14.02
C PRO A 131 -18.53 12.06 12.49
N PRO A 132 -19.15 13.00 11.72
CA PRO A 132 -19.42 12.84 10.28
C PRO A 132 -18.16 12.73 9.39
N THR A 133 -16.98 12.97 9.94
CA THR A 133 -15.70 12.76 9.27
C THR A 133 -14.76 12.01 10.20
N LEU A 134 -14.03 11.03 9.67
CA LEU A 134 -12.99 10.30 10.39
C LEU A 134 -11.63 10.57 9.73
N ASP A 135 -10.69 11.10 10.50
CA ASP A 135 -9.30 11.25 10.09
C ASP A 135 -8.50 10.02 10.54
N VAL A 136 -7.74 9.41 9.63
CA VAL A 136 -6.90 8.24 9.89
C VAL A 136 -5.45 8.59 9.56
N SER A 137 -4.57 8.50 10.56
CA SER A 137 -3.13 8.69 10.41
C SER A 137 -2.41 7.42 9.96
N VAL A 138 -1.45 7.58 9.06
CA VAL A 138 -0.58 6.54 8.50
C VAL A 138 0.83 7.14 8.38
N GLY A 139 1.72 6.80 9.30
CA GLY A 139 3.12 7.26 9.27
C GLY A 139 3.25 8.79 9.22
N GLY A 140 2.37 9.51 9.91
CA GLY A 140 2.35 10.98 9.96
C GLY A 140 1.62 11.68 8.80
N ARG A 141 1.07 10.93 7.83
CA ARG A 141 0.16 11.44 6.80
C ARG A 141 -1.27 11.05 7.13
N GLN A 142 -2.25 11.82 6.68
CA GLN A 142 -3.64 11.58 7.03
C GLN A 142 -4.54 11.49 5.80
N PHE A 143 -5.56 10.65 5.90
CA PHE A 143 -6.70 10.68 4.99
C PHE A 143 -7.99 10.82 5.79
N ARG A 144 -9.00 11.39 5.15
CA ARG A 144 -10.30 11.65 5.74
C ARG A 144 -11.38 10.86 5.03
N VAL A 145 -12.22 10.18 5.82
CA VAL A 145 -13.41 9.49 5.36
C VAL A 145 -14.65 10.29 5.74
N HIS A 146 -15.51 10.57 4.76
CA HIS A 146 -16.77 11.27 4.94
C HIS A 146 -17.90 10.27 5.14
N ARG A 147 -18.67 10.43 6.21
CA ARG A 147 -19.73 9.50 6.62
C ARG A 147 -20.82 9.31 5.56
N ASP A 148 -21.34 10.42 5.05
CA ASP A 148 -22.58 10.41 4.26
C ASP A 148 -22.36 9.95 2.81
N THR A 149 -21.12 9.89 2.33
CA THR A 149 -20.78 9.48 0.96
C THR A 149 -19.73 8.37 0.89
N GLY A 150 -19.07 8.07 2.01
CA GLY A 150 -17.87 7.24 2.06
C GLY A 150 -16.69 7.82 1.27
N PHE A 151 -16.75 9.11 0.88
CA PHE A 151 -15.68 9.75 0.13
C PHE A 151 -14.40 9.76 0.95
N VAL A 152 -13.29 9.40 0.31
CA VAL A 152 -11.98 9.32 0.94
C VAL A 152 -11.05 10.33 0.29
N GLU A 153 -10.74 11.40 1.01
CA GLU A 153 -9.81 12.44 0.58
C GLU A 153 -8.47 12.34 1.28
N ARG A 154 -7.43 12.78 0.58
CA ARG A 154 -6.11 12.97 1.16
C ARG A 154 -6.09 14.29 1.93
N ARG A 155 -5.39 14.29 3.06
CA ARG A 155 -5.03 15.49 3.82
C ARG A 155 -3.54 15.77 3.78
#